data_AF-A0A8E2E4T7-F1
#
_entry.id   AF-A0A8E2E4T7-F1
#
_cell.length_a   1.000
_cell.length_b   1.000
_cell.length_c   1.000
_cell.angle_alpha   90.00
_cell.angle_beta   90.00
_cell.angle_gamma   90.00
#
_symmetry.space_group_name_H-M   'P 1'
#
loop_
_entity.id
_entity.type
_entity.pdbx_description
1 polymer ?
#
loop_
_entity_poly.entity_id
_entity_poly.type
_entity_poly.pdbx_seq_one_letter_code
_entity_poly.pdbx_strand_id
1 'polypeptide(L)'
;MARASYAHPTAASLAKQFSQRSKDTKESNRTNTTELSTSGSNQRRPRGSGPTHHSIRTFNANGDHIDNGFVIKPARDKICHFAKLSPELRIKIYNHVLNVSHCLFVTSGYYDRTPLLGRLAWPTLLRVCRVIRHEASYEFYSKTTFKGIIYDNNFEGVYTWYERIPASSRVHLQRNRNLTLQFQLTEDPYHYISMLTWSPRGNRICWNETRLCGNLYEAPDHQRPIFVSISRLLKWFLWCAKPMHRNIPWRYQVVRRFWSPRGHCLCAEDLLDLFRQTLGMFIHRVKRYVRLSSEQKQLMAHEALNLLRELETLHTVNDIERSRRWEVGAALFRQWLADVESASK
;
A
#
# COMPACT_ATOMS: atom_id res chain seq x y z
N MET A 1 -47.62 16.82 7.52
CA MET A 1 -46.16 16.82 7.24
C MET A 1 -45.89 15.87 6.10
N ALA A 2 -45.47 16.37 4.94
CA ALA A 2 -45.35 15.59 3.71
C ALA A 2 -44.04 14.77 3.67
N ARG A 3 -44.12 13.51 3.22
CA ARG A 3 -42.98 12.62 2.97
C ARG A 3 -42.26 13.03 1.68
N ALA A 4 -40.94 13.20 1.76
CA ALA A 4 -40.09 13.40 0.59
C ALA A 4 -39.96 12.09 -0.21
N SER A 5 -40.42 12.11 -1.45
CA SER A 5 -40.23 11.05 -2.44
C SER A 5 -38.90 11.30 -3.16
N TYR A 6 -37.95 10.38 -3.04
CA TYR A 6 -36.69 10.42 -3.78
C TYR A 6 -36.80 9.47 -4.98
N ALA A 7 -36.83 10.05 -6.17
CA ALA A 7 -36.75 9.31 -7.42
C ALA A 7 -35.38 8.61 -7.53
N HIS A 8 -35.39 7.33 -7.88
CA HIS A 8 -34.18 6.56 -8.20
C HIS A 8 -33.65 6.94 -9.59
N PRO A 9 -32.35 7.24 -9.75
CA PRO A 9 -31.74 7.33 -11.07
C PRO A 9 -31.50 5.94 -11.66
N THR A 10 -32.02 5.72 -12.86
CA THR A 10 -31.88 4.49 -13.66
C THR A 10 -30.47 4.30 -14.23
N ALA A 11 -30.05 3.05 -14.35
CA ALA A 11 -28.71 2.56 -14.70
C ALA A 11 -28.18 2.93 -16.11
N ALA A 12 -28.88 3.77 -16.88
CA ALA A 12 -28.46 4.18 -18.22
C ALA A 12 -27.53 5.43 -18.23
N SER A 13 -27.23 6.01 -17.08
CA SER A 13 -26.51 7.30 -16.98
C SER A 13 -24.99 7.18 -16.81
N LEU A 14 -24.45 5.97 -16.59
CA LEU A 14 -23.01 5.76 -16.30
C LEU A 14 -22.15 5.46 -17.54
N ALA A 15 -22.76 5.25 -18.72
CA ALA A 15 -22.05 4.83 -19.94
C ALA A 15 -21.61 5.96 -20.87
N LYS A 16 -21.82 7.25 -20.52
CA LYS A 16 -21.48 8.40 -21.39
C LYS A 16 -20.41 9.36 -20.86
N GLN A 17 -19.75 9.08 -19.73
CA GLN A 17 -18.74 10.00 -19.15
C GLN A 17 -17.26 9.62 -19.39
N PHE A 18 -16.98 8.54 -20.14
CA PHE A 18 -15.62 8.21 -20.60
C PHE A 18 -15.48 8.40 -22.12
N SER A 19 -15.80 9.59 -22.61
CA SER A 19 -15.28 10.09 -23.87
C SER A 19 -15.34 11.61 -23.83
N GLN A 20 -14.32 12.26 -24.39
CA GLN A 20 -14.12 13.71 -24.49
C GLN A 20 -13.43 14.38 -23.29
N ARG A 21 -12.09 14.41 -23.37
CA ARG A 21 -11.31 15.58 -22.96
C ARG A 21 -10.11 15.74 -23.90
N SER A 22 -10.40 16.18 -25.13
CA SER A 22 -9.39 16.77 -26.02
C SER A 22 -9.49 18.29 -25.91
N LYS A 23 -8.33 18.93 -26.03
CA LYS A 23 -8.03 20.34 -25.79
C LYS A 23 -8.63 21.24 -26.87
N ASP A 24 -9.18 22.37 -26.46
CA ASP A 24 -9.36 23.54 -27.31
C ASP A 24 -8.25 24.55 -27.01
N THR A 25 -7.41 24.81 -28.01
CA THR A 25 -6.72 26.09 -28.20
C THR A 25 -7.20 26.62 -29.54
N LYS A 26 -7.80 27.82 -29.52
CA LYS A 26 -8.23 28.58 -30.69
C LYS A 26 -7.02 29.06 -31.49
N GLU A 27 -7.06 28.91 -32.82
CA GLU A 27 -6.79 30.02 -33.74
C GLU A 27 -7.35 29.74 -35.15
N SER A 28 -7.86 30.82 -35.72
CA SER A 28 -8.60 31.03 -36.98
C SER A 28 -7.60 31.73 -37.94
N ASN A 29 -7.55 31.66 -39.27
CA ASN A 29 -8.49 31.41 -40.36
C ASN A 29 -7.68 31.30 -41.68
N ARG A 30 -8.37 30.89 -42.77
CA ARG A 30 -8.14 31.12 -44.23
C ARG A 30 -7.64 29.95 -45.13
N THR A 31 -8.61 29.33 -45.84
CA THR A 31 -8.82 29.30 -47.33
C THR A 31 -7.61 29.48 -48.26
N ASN A 32 -7.40 28.81 -49.41
CA ASN A 32 -8.20 27.96 -50.31
C ASN A 32 -7.26 27.26 -51.36
N THR A 33 -7.81 26.27 -52.09
CA THR A 33 -7.55 25.87 -53.51
C THR A 33 -6.46 24.82 -53.88
N THR A 34 -6.98 23.62 -54.22
CA THR A 34 -6.80 22.75 -55.43
C THR A 34 -5.44 22.48 -56.12
N GLU A 35 -5.37 21.24 -56.64
CA GLU A 35 -4.51 20.62 -57.68
C GLU A 35 -3.29 19.81 -57.20
N LEU A 36 -3.27 18.46 -57.25
CA LEU A 36 -3.21 17.46 -58.34
C LEU A 36 -1.76 17.07 -58.71
N SER A 37 -1.47 15.76 -58.64
CA SER A 37 -0.26 15.02 -59.10
C SER A 37 1.06 15.34 -58.37
N THR A 38 1.99 14.43 -58.06
CA THR A 38 2.43 13.20 -58.75
C THR A 38 3.23 12.32 -57.77
N SER A 39 3.34 11.04 -58.14
CA SER A 39 4.16 9.95 -57.60
C SER A 39 5.55 10.27 -57.06
N GLY A 40 5.91 9.66 -55.92
CA GLY A 40 7.29 9.54 -55.44
C GLY A 40 7.42 8.40 -54.45
N SER A 41 8.06 7.32 -54.87
CA SER A 41 8.38 6.13 -54.07
C SER A 41 9.30 6.48 -52.91
N ASN A 42 9.07 5.90 -51.73
CA ASN A 42 10.17 5.45 -50.87
C ASN A 42 9.70 4.46 -49.78
N GLN A 43 10.50 3.41 -49.66
CA GLN A 43 10.30 2.19 -48.91
C GLN A 43 10.05 2.43 -47.41
N ARG A 44 8.95 1.89 -46.89
CA ARG A 44 8.72 1.75 -45.44
C ARG A 44 9.34 0.43 -44.94
N ARG A 45 10.39 0.52 -44.12
CA ARG A 45 10.87 -0.58 -43.28
C ARG A 45 9.83 -0.90 -42.19
N PRO A 46 9.51 -2.18 -41.92
CA PRO A 46 8.66 -2.53 -40.78
C PRO A 46 9.47 -2.47 -39.47
N ARG A 47 9.07 -1.60 -38.54
CA ARG A 47 9.53 -1.66 -37.14
C ARG A 47 8.70 -2.70 -36.40
N GLY A 48 9.24 -3.91 -36.28
CA GLY A 48 8.83 -4.86 -35.26
C GLY A 48 9.34 -4.39 -33.89
N SER A 49 8.45 -3.93 -33.02
CA SER A 49 8.73 -3.71 -31.61
C SER A 49 8.26 -4.93 -30.82
N GLY A 50 9.15 -5.91 -30.66
CA GLY A 50 9.01 -6.97 -29.67
C GLY A 50 9.25 -6.45 -28.24
N PRO A 51 8.89 -7.23 -27.21
CA PRO A 51 8.94 -6.81 -25.82
C PRO A 51 10.39 -6.81 -25.33
N THR A 52 10.89 -5.64 -24.90
CA THR A 52 12.17 -5.53 -24.20
C THR A 52 12.10 -6.24 -22.85
N HIS A 53 12.68 -7.44 -22.79
CA HIS A 53 13.08 -8.09 -21.55
C HIS A 53 14.01 -7.15 -20.76
N HIS A 54 13.59 -6.73 -19.57
CA HIS A 54 14.47 -6.10 -18.59
C HIS A 54 15.45 -7.15 -18.05
N SER A 55 16.59 -7.29 -18.72
CA SER A 55 17.76 -8.01 -18.21
C SER A 55 18.25 -7.33 -16.94
N ILE A 56 18.12 -8.02 -15.81
CA ILE A 56 18.86 -7.72 -14.59
C ILE A 56 20.33 -8.04 -14.91
N ARG A 57 21.14 -7.00 -15.16
CA ARG A 57 22.59 -7.13 -15.26
C ARG A 57 23.13 -7.60 -13.90
N THR A 58 23.44 -8.88 -13.82
CA THR A 58 24.37 -9.42 -12.82
C THR A 58 25.75 -8.82 -13.07
N PHE A 59 26.34 -8.26 -12.02
CA PHE A 59 27.72 -7.80 -12.01
C PHE A 59 28.63 -9.03 -12.11
N ASN A 60 29.18 -9.28 -13.29
CA ASN A 60 30.25 -10.26 -13.46
C ASN A 60 31.58 -9.62 -13.05
N ALA A 61 32.36 -10.36 -12.26
CA ALA A 61 33.63 -9.95 -11.66
C ALA A 61 34.86 -10.17 -12.56
N ASN A 62 34.70 -10.13 -13.89
CA ASN A 62 35.83 -10.23 -14.81
C ASN A 62 35.96 -8.92 -15.58
N GLY A 63 37.12 -8.29 -15.41
CA GLY A 63 37.44 -6.95 -15.87
C GLY A 63 37.56 -6.84 -17.38
N ASP A 64 36.47 -6.39 -18.00
CA ASP A 64 36.52 -5.62 -19.25
C ASP A 64 35.69 -4.34 -19.08
N HIS A 65 36.31 -3.21 -19.45
CA HIS A 65 35.83 -1.84 -19.32
C HIS A 65 34.35 -1.64 -19.74
N ILE A 66 33.46 -1.39 -18.77
CA ILE A 66 32.17 -0.73 -19.01
C ILE A 66 32.36 0.76 -18.75
N ASP A 67 32.98 1.47 -19.70
CA ASP A 67 33.26 2.91 -19.65
C ASP A 67 32.05 3.80 -20.01
N ASN A 68 30.84 3.37 -19.65
CA ASN A 68 29.67 4.25 -19.53
C ASN A 68 29.04 4.09 -18.14
N GLY A 69 29.90 3.90 -17.13
CA GLY A 69 29.53 3.87 -15.73
C GLY A 69 28.84 5.17 -15.30
N PHE A 70 27.92 5.06 -14.35
CA PHE A 70 27.21 6.19 -13.78
C PHE A 70 28.18 7.17 -13.07
N VAL A 71 28.75 8.12 -13.80
CA VAL A 71 29.67 9.12 -13.24
C VAL A 71 28.88 10.24 -12.55
N ILE A 72 29.21 10.54 -11.30
CA ILE A 72 28.69 11.71 -10.58
C ILE A 72 29.34 12.96 -11.20
N LYS A 73 28.56 13.73 -11.96
CA LYS A 73 29.01 15.01 -12.49
C LYS A 73 28.95 16.08 -11.39
N PRO A 74 30.07 16.73 -11.04
CA PRO A 74 30.06 17.82 -10.07
C PRO A 74 29.30 19.03 -10.60
N ALA A 75 28.82 19.88 -9.69
CA ALA A 75 28.39 21.23 -10.05
C ALA A 75 29.62 22.03 -10.55
N ARG A 76 29.38 22.94 -11.50
CA ARG A 76 30.40 23.66 -12.31
C ARG A 76 31.69 23.99 -11.54
N ASP A 77 32.82 23.68 -12.18
CA ASP A 77 34.20 24.05 -11.85
C ASP A 77 34.72 23.62 -10.46
N LYS A 78 34.02 22.69 -9.79
CA LYS A 78 34.46 22.14 -8.50
C LYS A 78 34.88 20.68 -8.60
N ILE A 79 36.01 20.35 -7.98
CA ILE A 79 36.45 18.97 -7.79
C ILE A 79 35.52 18.33 -6.74
N CYS A 80 34.80 17.28 -7.11
CA CYS A 80 34.04 16.46 -6.17
C CYS A 80 34.83 15.20 -5.84
N HIS A 81 35.53 15.20 -4.70
CA HIS A 81 36.28 14.01 -4.24
C HIS A 81 35.37 12.80 -4.03
N PHE A 82 34.12 13.04 -3.61
CA PHE A 82 33.12 11.98 -3.44
C PHE A 82 32.80 11.27 -4.77
N ALA A 83 32.81 11.98 -5.90
CA ALA A 83 32.59 11.42 -7.22
C ALA A 83 33.73 10.49 -7.68
N LYS A 84 34.95 10.70 -7.16
CA LYS A 84 36.14 9.90 -7.48
C LYS A 84 36.20 8.58 -6.70
N LEU A 85 35.43 8.45 -5.62
CA LEU A 85 35.36 7.22 -4.84
C LEU A 85 34.76 6.09 -5.67
N SER A 86 35.18 4.84 -5.43
CA SER A 86 34.49 3.70 -6.03
C SER A 86 33.05 3.58 -5.49
N PRO A 87 32.11 2.96 -6.25
CA PRO A 87 30.75 2.74 -5.78
C PRO A 87 30.67 2.05 -4.41
N GLU A 88 31.58 1.11 -4.13
CA GLU A 88 31.63 0.36 -2.88
C GLU A 88 31.95 1.27 -1.69
N LEU A 89 32.91 2.20 -1.85
CA LEU A 89 33.23 3.19 -0.83
C LEU A 89 32.09 4.18 -0.62
N ARG A 90 31.43 4.62 -1.71
CA ARG A 90 30.25 5.48 -1.61
C ARG A 90 29.11 4.80 -0.85
N ILE A 91 28.86 3.51 -1.10
CA ILE A 91 27.85 2.72 -0.39
C ILE A 91 28.15 2.64 1.11
N LYS A 92 29.41 2.42 1.51
CA LYS A 92 29.81 2.45 2.93
C LYS A 92 29.49 3.81 3.57
N ILE A 93 29.75 4.92 2.85
CA ILE A 93 29.42 6.27 3.33
C ILE A 93 27.90 6.46 3.41
N TYR A 94 27.13 6.03 2.41
CA TYR A 94 25.67 6.11 2.45
C TYR A 94 25.10 5.37 3.66
N ASN A 95 25.59 4.16 3.95
CA ASN A 95 25.13 3.38 5.11
C ASN A 95 25.41 4.08 6.44
N HIS A 96 26.57 4.74 6.55
CA HIS A 96 26.91 5.54 7.73
C HIS A 96 25.98 6.76 7.86
N VAL A 97 25.76 7.51 6.77
CA VAL A 97 24.95 8.74 6.77
C VAL A 97 23.45 8.48 6.94
N LEU A 98 22.93 7.44 6.29
CA LEU A 98 21.51 7.09 6.34
C LEU A 98 21.11 6.48 7.69
N ASN A 99 22.09 6.13 8.53
CA ASN A 99 21.90 5.57 9.87
C ASN A 99 20.76 4.53 9.91
N VAL A 100 20.87 3.57 8.99
CA VAL A 100 19.85 2.57 8.62
C VAL A 100 19.32 1.78 9.84
N SER A 101 20.06 1.80 10.94
CA SER A 101 19.73 1.21 12.24
C SER A 101 18.54 1.88 12.96
N HIS A 102 18.18 3.11 12.61
CA HIS A 102 17.07 3.81 13.26
C HIS A 102 15.72 3.33 12.72
N CYS A 103 14.78 3.10 13.63
CA CYS A 103 13.41 2.79 13.28
C CYS A 103 12.67 4.05 12.82
N LEU A 104 12.14 4.04 11.60
CA LEU A 104 11.38 5.14 11.02
C LEU A 104 9.88 4.83 11.04
N PHE A 105 9.10 5.72 11.61
CA PHE A 105 7.64 5.60 11.59
C PHE A 105 7.05 6.14 10.28
N VAL A 106 6.24 5.30 9.63
CA VAL A 106 5.62 5.58 8.31
C VAL A 106 4.12 5.87 8.39
N THR A 107 3.57 5.87 9.59
CA THR A 107 2.24 6.44 9.84
C THR A 107 2.38 7.49 10.92
N SER A 108 1.46 8.43 10.92
CA SER A 108 1.40 9.40 11.99
C SER A 108 0.60 8.85 13.17
N GLY A 109 0.95 9.28 14.38
CA GLY A 109 0.20 8.93 15.58
C GLY A 109 -1.25 9.44 15.50
N TYR A 110 -2.11 8.90 16.36
CA TYR A 110 -3.57 9.12 16.40
C TYR A 110 -4.00 10.61 16.36
N TYR A 111 -3.15 11.53 16.84
CA TYR A 111 -3.45 12.97 16.94
C TYR A 111 -2.75 13.85 15.93
N ASP A 112 -1.70 13.35 15.28
CA ASP A 112 -0.92 14.17 14.38
C ASP A 112 -1.34 13.83 12.95
N ARG A 113 -2.21 14.64 12.34
CA ARG A 113 -2.55 14.45 10.92
C ARG A 113 -1.41 14.87 10.01
N THR A 114 -0.33 15.42 10.56
CA THR A 114 0.85 15.81 9.81
C THR A 114 1.74 14.59 9.62
N PRO A 115 1.91 14.13 8.40
CA PRO A 115 2.80 13.02 8.18
C PRO A 115 4.25 13.47 8.45
N LEU A 116 4.95 12.84 9.39
CA LEU A 116 6.43 12.89 9.46
C LEU A 116 7.10 12.47 8.12
N LEU A 117 6.28 11.94 7.20
CA LEU A 117 6.57 11.36 5.89
C LEU A 117 7.37 12.23 4.92
N GLY A 118 7.38 13.56 5.02
CA GLY A 118 8.04 14.39 4.01
C GLY A 118 9.57 14.21 3.97
N ARG A 119 10.19 14.12 5.14
CA ARG A 119 11.65 13.93 5.28
C ARG A 119 12.04 12.45 5.39
N LEU A 120 11.19 11.65 6.04
CA LEU A 120 11.47 10.24 6.32
C LEU A 120 11.24 9.32 5.11
N ALA A 121 10.28 9.64 4.23
CA ALA A 121 10.06 8.84 3.03
C ALA A 121 11.13 9.09 1.96
N TRP A 122 11.79 10.26 1.97
CA TRP A 122 12.77 10.62 0.95
C TRP A 122 13.91 11.45 1.56
N PRO A 123 14.96 10.79 2.12
CA PRO A 123 16.07 11.47 2.76
C PRO A 123 16.83 12.37 1.78
N THR A 124 17.41 13.45 2.31
CA THR A 124 18.10 14.49 1.54
C THR A 124 19.18 13.93 0.62
N LEU A 125 19.87 12.86 1.03
CA LEU A 125 20.89 12.17 0.25
C LEU A 125 20.37 11.73 -1.13
N LEU A 126 19.12 11.24 -1.21
CA LEU A 126 18.52 10.79 -2.47
C LEU A 126 18.11 11.94 -3.40
N ARG A 127 18.28 13.19 -2.97
CA ARG A 127 17.95 14.39 -3.76
C ARG A 127 19.17 15.01 -4.42
N VAL A 128 20.39 14.57 -4.07
CA VAL A 128 21.64 15.18 -4.53
C VAL A 128 21.83 15.03 -6.03
N CYS A 129 21.90 13.80 -6.55
CA CYS A 129 22.00 13.55 -7.99
C CYS A 129 21.43 12.16 -8.35
N ARG A 130 21.26 11.88 -9.65
CA ARG A 130 20.67 10.62 -10.13
C ARG A 130 21.48 9.38 -9.73
N VAL A 131 22.81 9.47 -9.78
CA VAL A 131 23.71 8.36 -9.44
C VAL A 131 23.62 8.04 -7.95
N ILE A 132 23.81 9.03 -7.09
CA ILE A 132 23.68 8.88 -5.63
C ILE A 132 22.29 8.35 -5.29
N ARG A 133 21.23 8.89 -5.92
CA ARG A 133 19.87 8.39 -5.71
C ARG A 133 19.75 6.91 -6.01
N HIS A 134 20.27 6.43 -7.14
CA HIS A 134 20.17 5.03 -7.54
C HIS A 134 20.92 4.11 -6.57
N GLU A 135 22.15 4.48 -6.19
CA GLU A 135 22.98 3.70 -5.26
C GLU A 135 22.39 3.70 -3.85
N ALA A 136 22.09 4.88 -3.31
CA ALA A 136 21.63 5.03 -1.94
C ALA A 136 20.16 4.62 -1.75
N SER A 137 19.31 4.66 -2.79
CA SER A 137 17.91 4.23 -2.64
C SER A 137 17.81 2.74 -2.38
N TYR A 138 18.69 1.95 -3.00
CA TYR A 138 18.76 0.52 -2.72
C TYR A 138 19.07 0.30 -1.24
N GLU A 139 20.15 0.91 -0.74
CA GLU A 139 20.57 0.76 0.66
C GLU A 139 19.49 1.23 1.66
N PHE A 140 18.90 2.40 1.42
CA PHE A 140 17.86 2.95 2.29
C PHE A 140 16.60 2.08 2.31
N TYR A 141 15.94 1.89 1.16
CA TYR A 141 14.64 1.24 1.15
C TYR A 141 14.71 -0.27 1.33
N SER A 142 15.84 -0.92 1.08
CA SER A 142 15.97 -2.37 1.29
C SER A 142 16.41 -2.77 2.70
N LYS A 143 16.99 -1.85 3.49
CA LYS A 143 17.57 -2.19 4.80
C LYS A 143 16.95 -1.43 5.98
N THR A 144 16.46 -0.21 5.76
CA THR A 144 15.91 0.62 6.85
C THR A 144 14.70 -0.05 7.50
N THR A 145 14.62 0.06 8.82
CA THR A 145 13.47 -0.43 9.59
C THR A 145 12.32 0.57 9.50
N PHE A 146 11.23 0.18 8.83
CA PHE A 146 10.02 1.01 8.72
C PHE A 146 8.90 0.41 9.56
N LYS A 147 8.32 1.22 10.45
CA LYS A 147 7.17 0.84 11.29
C LYS A 147 5.94 1.67 10.97
N GLY A 148 4.85 1.01 10.58
CA GLY A 148 3.54 1.62 10.46
C GLY A 148 2.70 1.27 11.68
N ILE A 149 2.06 2.26 12.27
CA ILE A 149 1.08 2.07 13.34
C ILE A 149 -0.32 2.10 12.73
N ILE A 150 -1.11 1.05 12.97
CA ILE A 150 -2.45 0.83 12.42
C ILE A 150 -3.48 0.92 13.55
N TYR A 151 -4.45 1.81 13.38
CA TYR A 151 -5.61 1.96 14.27
C TYR A 151 -6.88 1.65 13.50
N ASP A 152 -7.81 0.89 14.08
CA ASP A 152 -9.12 0.57 13.48
C ASP A 152 -9.02 0.11 12.02
N ASN A 153 -8.03 -0.74 11.74
CA ASN A 153 -7.65 -1.23 10.41
C ASN A 153 -7.41 -0.12 9.37
N ASN A 154 -7.04 1.09 9.77
CA ASN A 154 -6.76 2.20 8.86
C ASN A 154 -5.31 2.19 8.38
N PHE A 155 -5.13 1.86 7.10
CA PHE A 155 -3.82 1.79 6.42
C PHE A 155 -3.48 3.04 5.59
N GLU A 156 -4.28 4.12 5.68
CA GLU A 156 -4.11 5.32 4.83
C GLU A 156 -2.72 5.96 4.96
N GLY A 157 -2.14 5.95 6.17
CA GLY A 157 -0.77 6.42 6.38
C GLY A 157 0.27 5.60 5.61
N VAL A 158 0.09 4.29 5.54
CA VAL A 158 0.98 3.38 4.80
C VAL A 158 0.85 3.60 3.30
N TYR A 159 -0.38 3.76 2.79
CA TYR A 159 -0.61 4.10 1.38
C TYR A 159 0.07 5.42 1.01
N THR A 160 -0.16 6.46 1.82
CA THR A 160 0.42 7.79 1.61
C THR A 160 1.94 7.75 1.65
N TRP A 161 2.53 6.98 2.58
CA TRP A 161 3.98 6.80 2.64
C TRP A 161 4.52 6.13 1.38
N TYR A 162 3.92 5.01 0.97
CA TYR A 162 4.34 4.26 -0.20
C TYR A 162 4.24 5.11 -1.48
N GLU A 163 3.15 5.87 -1.64
CA GLU A 163 2.95 6.73 -2.80
C GLU A 163 4.00 7.85 -2.91
N ARG A 164 4.52 8.33 -1.79
CA ARG A 164 5.60 9.33 -1.74
C ARG A 164 6.97 8.77 -2.13
N ILE A 165 7.16 7.46 -2.09
CA ILE A 165 8.40 6.83 -2.54
C ILE A 165 8.45 6.90 -4.07
N PRO A 166 9.56 7.36 -4.67
CA PRO A 166 9.73 7.37 -6.11
C PRO A 166 9.45 5.98 -6.72
N ALA A 167 8.70 5.94 -7.82
CA ALA A 167 8.25 4.67 -8.41
C ALA A 167 9.40 3.70 -8.70
N SER A 168 10.54 4.20 -9.17
CA SER A 168 11.76 3.42 -9.45
C SER A 168 12.39 2.78 -8.21
N SER A 169 12.13 3.34 -7.02
CA SER A 169 12.74 2.88 -5.77
C SER A 169 11.83 1.94 -4.97
N ARG A 170 10.53 1.89 -5.29
CA ARG A 170 9.55 1.02 -4.60
C ARG A 170 9.91 -0.46 -4.70
N VAL A 171 10.54 -0.89 -5.79
CA VAL A 171 11.01 -2.27 -5.99
C VAL A 171 11.98 -2.73 -4.89
N HIS A 172 12.73 -1.81 -4.28
CA HIS A 172 13.67 -2.15 -3.21
C HIS A 172 12.97 -2.58 -1.92
N LEU A 173 11.71 -2.17 -1.70
CA LEU A 173 10.91 -2.58 -0.54
C LEU A 173 10.63 -4.09 -0.54
N GLN A 174 10.56 -4.73 -1.71
CA GLN A 174 10.37 -6.18 -1.81
C GLN A 174 11.53 -6.99 -1.19
N ARG A 175 12.70 -6.35 -1.04
CA ARG A 175 13.88 -6.96 -0.40
C ARG A 175 14.00 -6.58 1.07
N ASN A 176 13.15 -5.69 1.57
CA ASN A 176 13.24 -5.17 2.92
C ASN A 176 12.50 -6.05 3.91
N ARG A 177 13.24 -6.80 4.73
CA ARG A 177 12.66 -7.66 5.79
C ARG A 177 12.30 -6.92 7.08
N ASN A 178 12.57 -5.62 7.14
CA ASN A 178 12.37 -4.76 8.31
C ASN A 178 11.15 -3.84 8.14
N LEU A 179 10.13 -4.28 7.39
CA LEU A 179 8.85 -3.61 7.24
C LEU A 179 7.86 -4.19 8.24
N THR A 180 7.35 -3.37 9.16
CA THR A 180 6.48 -3.85 10.24
C THR A 180 5.25 -2.98 10.39
N LEU A 181 4.08 -3.60 10.49
CA LEU A 181 2.81 -2.96 10.80
C LEU A 181 2.37 -3.37 12.20
N GLN A 182 2.21 -2.39 13.08
CA GLN A 182 1.81 -2.55 14.47
C GLN A 182 0.33 -2.21 14.61
N PHE A 183 -0.49 -3.21 14.88
CA PHE A 183 -1.89 -3.01 15.25
C PHE A 183 -1.96 -2.50 16.68
N GLN A 184 -2.53 -1.32 16.84
CA GLN A 184 -2.83 -0.74 18.14
C GLN A 184 -4.19 -1.21 18.62
N LEU A 185 -4.19 -1.99 19.69
CA LEU A 185 -5.41 -2.38 20.36
C LEU A 185 -5.93 -1.22 21.21
N THR A 186 -7.24 -1.01 21.14
CA THR A 186 -7.95 -0.03 21.95
C THR A 186 -9.09 -0.71 22.72
N GLU A 187 -9.49 -0.12 23.84
CA GLU A 187 -10.61 -0.64 24.64
C GLU A 187 -11.94 -0.54 23.89
N ASP A 188 -12.11 0.52 23.10
CA ASP A 188 -13.24 0.73 22.19
C ASP A 188 -12.75 0.78 20.73
N PRO A 189 -12.63 -0.39 20.05
CA PRO A 189 -12.10 -0.51 18.68
C PRO A 189 -12.93 0.18 17.61
N TYR A 190 -14.12 0.65 17.97
CA TYR A 190 -15.04 1.27 17.04
C TYR A 190 -15.39 2.71 17.44
N HIS A 191 -14.81 3.25 18.52
CA HIS A 191 -15.12 4.59 19.00
C HIS A 191 -15.00 5.63 17.88
N TYR A 192 -13.82 5.67 17.25
CA TYR A 192 -13.51 6.66 16.22
C TYR A 192 -14.34 6.46 14.97
N ILE A 193 -14.50 5.21 14.52
CA ILE A 193 -15.35 4.91 13.36
C ILE A 193 -16.80 5.31 13.65
N SER A 194 -17.31 5.04 14.85
CA SER A 194 -18.65 5.43 15.27
C SER A 194 -18.83 6.94 15.20
N MET A 195 -17.87 7.71 15.76
CA MET A 195 -17.86 9.17 15.64
C MET A 195 -17.85 9.64 14.18
N LEU A 196 -17.07 8.98 13.30
CA LEU A 196 -17.05 9.32 11.89
C LEU A 196 -18.43 9.10 11.24
N THR A 197 -19.08 7.97 11.52
CA THR A 197 -20.37 7.64 10.92
C THR A 197 -21.51 8.61 11.29
N TRP A 198 -21.40 9.33 12.41
CA TRP A 198 -22.39 10.28 12.89
C TRP A 198 -22.25 11.70 12.31
N SER A 199 -21.09 12.04 11.76
CA SER A 199 -20.89 13.35 11.12
C SER A 199 -21.04 13.25 9.59
N PRO A 200 -21.62 14.23 8.89
CA PRO A 200 -21.73 14.18 7.43
C PRO A 200 -20.36 14.02 6.73
N ARG A 201 -19.33 14.70 7.24
CA ARG A 201 -17.96 14.61 6.72
C ARG A 201 -17.34 13.23 6.98
N GLY A 202 -17.47 12.71 8.19
CA GLY A 202 -16.94 11.39 8.55
C GLY A 202 -17.68 10.27 7.82
N ASN A 203 -18.99 10.41 7.63
CA ASN A 203 -19.79 9.46 6.89
C ASN A 203 -19.33 9.35 5.43
N ARG A 204 -19.01 10.48 4.78
CA ARG A 204 -18.39 10.48 3.44
C ARG A 204 -17.05 9.74 3.40
N ILE A 205 -16.24 9.85 4.46
CA ILE A 205 -14.97 9.10 4.58
C ILE A 205 -15.27 7.60 4.68
N CYS A 206 -16.17 7.19 5.59
CA CYS A 206 -16.59 5.80 5.75
C CYS A 206 -17.14 5.22 4.44
N TRP A 207 -18.00 5.96 3.73
CA TRP A 207 -18.54 5.54 2.44
C TRP A 207 -17.45 5.32 1.39
N ASN A 208 -16.45 6.23 1.31
CA ASN A 208 -15.31 6.07 0.41
C ASN A 208 -14.47 4.83 0.73
N GLU A 209 -14.39 4.45 2.00
CA GLU A 209 -13.67 3.24 2.45
C GLU A 209 -14.44 1.96 2.14
N THR A 210 -15.77 1.98 2.25
CA THR A 210 -16.60 0.79 2.01
C THR A 210 -16.96 0.56 0.55
N ARG A 211 -16.92 1.58 -0.32
CA ARG A 211 -17.43 1.49 -1.70
C ARG A 211 -16.88 0.33 -2.54
N LEU A 212 -15.66 -0.13 -2.25
CA LEU A 212 -15.04 -1.28 -2.93
C LEU A 212 -15.61 -2.62 -2.48
N CYS A 213 -16.16 -2.67 -1.27
CA CYS A 213 -16.66 -3.87 -0.63
C CYS A 213 -18.19 -3.89 -0.55
N GLY A 214 -18.89 -2.77 -0.77
CA GLY A 214 -20.36 -2.72 -0.72
C GLY A 214 -20.89 -1.36 -0.31
N ASN A 215 -22.20 -1.31 -0.05
CA ASN A 215 -22.88 -0.08 0.33
C ASN A 215 -22.99 0.05 1.86
N LEU A 216 -22.38 1.11 2.42
CA LEU A 216 -22.41 1.39 3.87
C LEU A 216 -23.83 1.41 4.45
N TYR A 217 -24.80 1.89 3.66
CA TYR A 217 -26.17 2.09 4.12
C TYR A 217 -27.01 0.80 4.12
N GLU A 218 -26.54 -0.29 3.50
CA GLU A 218 -27.19 -1.61 3.60
C GLU A 218 -26.93 -2.27 4.96
N ALA A 219 -25.81 -1.91 5.61
CA ALA A 219 -25.51 -2.36 6.96
C ALA A 219 -26.37 -1.59 8.00
N PRO A 220 -26.96 -2.28 9.00
CA PRO A 220 -27.66 -1.64 10.10
C PRO A 220 -26.74 -0.65 10.83
N ASP A 221 -27.29 0.44 11.35
CA ASP A 221 -26.53 1.54 11.95
C ASP A 221 -25.50 1.05 12.99
N HIS A 222 -25.90 0.14 13.88
CA HIS A 222 -25.03 -0.45 14.91
C HIS A 222 -23.91 -1.36 14.35
N GLN A 223 -24.00 -1.80 13.09
CA GLN A 223 -22.99 -2.63 12.41
C GLN A 223 -22.12 -1.85 11.43
N ARG A 224 -22.46 -0.60 11.11
CA ARG A 224 -21.68 0.24 10.20
C ARG A 224 -20.22 0.38 10.62
N PRO A 225 -19.88 0.57 11.92
CA PRO A 225 -18.48 0.68 12.31
C PRO A 225 -17.67 -0.60 12.02
N ILE A 226 -18.28 -1.77 12.27
CA ILE A 226 -17.69 -3.07 11.95
C ILE A 226 -17.54 -3.22 10.43
N PHE A 227 -18.55 -2.84 9.65
CA PHE A 227 -18.51 -2.90 8.19
C PHE A 227 -17.39 -2.04 7.59
N VAL A 228 -17.21 -0.82 8.10
CA VAL A 228 -16.11 0.07 7.71
C VAL A 228 -14.76 -0.54 8.06
N SER A 229 -14.61 -1.05 9.28
CA SER A 229 -13.37 -1.68 9.73
C SER A 229 -12.99 -2.89 8.87
N ILE A 230 -13.94 -3.78 8.56
CA ILE A 230 -13.74 -4.89 7.62
C ILE A 230 -13.33 -4.37 6.24
N SER A 231 -14.04 -3.37 5.72
CA SER A 231 -13.79 -2.85 4.38
C SER A 231 -12.39 -2.26 4.25
N ARG A 232 -11.85 -1.62 5.30
CA ARG A 232 -10.47 -1.14 5.32
C ARG A 232 -9.45 -2.28 5.28
N LEU A 233 -9.69 -3.35 6.03
CA LEU A 233 -8.83 -4.52 6.03
C LEU A 233 -8.87 -5.26 4.69
N LEU A 234 -10.05 -5.39 4.08
CA LEU A 234 -10.21 -5.94 2.72
C LEU A 234 -9.49 -5.09 1.68
N LYS A 235 -9.62 -3.76 1.76
CA LYS A 235 -8.88 -2.82 0.91
C LYS A 235 -7.37 -2.98 1.07
N TRP A 236 -6.88 -3.26 2.28
CA TRP A 236 -5.47 -3.58 2.53
C TRP A 236 -5.02 -4.84 1.81
N PHE A 237 -5.75 -5.95 1.94
CA PHE A 237 -5.39 -7.18 1.23
C PHE A 237 -5.43 -7.01 -0.29
N LEU A 238 -6.46 -6.36 -0.82
CA LEU A 238 -6.54 -6.06 -2.25
C LEU A 238 -5.42 -5.13 -2.71
N TRP A 239 -4.95 -4.23 -1.85
CA TRP A 239 -3.79 -3.40 -2.13
C TRP A 239 -2.52 -4.25 -2.20
N CYS A 240 -2.22 -5.06 -1.18
CA CYS A 240 -1.06 -5.95 -1.16
C CYS A 240 -1.02 -6.91 -2.36
N ALA A 241 -2.18 -7.40 -2.80
CA ALA A 241 -2.28 -8.33 -3.91
C ALA A 241 -1.98 -7.72 -5.30
N LYS A 242 -1.97 -6.38 -5.45
CA LYS A 242 -1.65 -5.75 -6.74
C LYS A 242 -0.22 -6.10 -7.17
N PRO A 243 0.06 -6.31 -8.46
CA PRO A 243 1.39 -6.72 -8.94
C PRO A 243 2.55 -5.84 -8.45
N MET A 244 2.33 -4.53 -8.31
CA MET A 244 3.34 -3.57 -7.84
C MET A 244 3.60 -3.57 -6.33
N HIS A 245 2.69 -4.15 -5.53
CA HIS A 245 2.78 -4.25 -4.08
C HIS A 245 3.03 -5.70 -3.62
N ARG A 246 2.82 -6.65 -4.53
CA ARG A 246 3.06 -8.07 -4.32
C ARG A 246 4.51 -8.31 -3.89
N ASN A 247 4.70 -9.27 -2.99
CA ASN A 247 5.98 -9.68 -2.42
C ASN A 247 6.67 -8.63 -1.52
N ILE A 248 5.99 -7.55 -1.12
CA ILE A 248 6.49 -6.71 -0.03
C ILE A 248 6.31 -7.49 1.28
N PRO A 249 7.39 -7.84 2.00
CA PRO A 249 7.30 -8.77 3.12
C PRO A 249 6.90 -8.02 4.40
N TRP A 250 5.63 -7.63 4.48
CA TRP A 250 5.05 -7.01 5.67
C TRP A 250 5.06 -7.98 6.85
N ARG A 251 5.71 -7.58 7.94
CA ARG A 251 5.56 -8.23 9.24
C ARG A 251 4.46 -7.56 10.02
N TYR A 252 3.72 -8.33 10.80
CA TYR A 252 2.64 -7.80 11.63
C TYR A 252 2.99 -7.97 13.10
N GLN A 253 2.66 -6.95 13.88
CA GLN A 253 2.89 -6.91 15.31
C GLN A 253 1.65 -6.32 15.99
N VAL A 254 1.53 -6.59 17.28
CA VAL A 254 0.44 -6.11 18.11
C VAL A 254 1.03 -5.28 19.23
N VAL A 255 0.41 -4.17 19.57
CA VAL A 255 0.83 -3.31 20.68
C VAL A 255 -0.43 -2.78 21.37
N ARG A 256 -0.49 -2.84 22.71
CA ARG A 256 -1.50 -2.11 23.47
C ARG A 256 -1.10 -0.65 23.62
N ARG A 257 -2.07 0.25 23.40
CA ARG A 257 -1.87 1.70 23.46
C ARG A 257 -1.54 2.22 24.87
N PHE A 258 -2.05 1.55 25.90
CA PHE A 258 -1.93 2.00 27.28
C PHE A 258 -0.75 1.32 27.99
N TRP A 259 -0.02 2.11 28.79
CA TRP A 259 0.92 1.61 29.77
C TRP A 259 0.17 0.70 30.74
N SER A 260 0.27 -0.62 30.53
CA SER A 260 -0.03 -1.55 31.61
C SER A 260 1.07 -1.39 32.66
N PRO A 261 0.74 -1.14 33.94
CA PRO A 261 1.72 -1.16 35.02
C PRO A 261 2.50 -2.49 35.12
N ARG A 262 2.00 -3.54 34.47
CA ARG A 262 2.55 -4.91 34.52
C ARG A 262 3.58 -5.22 33.43
N GLY A 263 4.04 -4.21 32.67
CA GLY A 263 5.04 -4.39 31.61
C GLY A 263 4.47 -4.91 30.29
N HIS A 264 5.22 -4.69 29.21
CA HIS A 264 4.84 -4.95 27.82
C HIS A 264 4.91 -6.43 27.41
N CYS A 265 4.34 -7.33 28.19
CA CYS A 265 4.14 -8.70 27.73
C CYS A 265 2.85 -8.73 26.91
N LEU A 266 2.97 -8.91 25.59
CA LEU A 266 1.83 -9.31 24.77
C LEU A 266 1.25 -10.58 25.39
N CYS A 267 0.11 -10.46 26.05
CA CYS A 267 -0.55 -11.62 26.62
C CYS A 267 -1.48 -12.21 25.56
N ALA A 268 -1.85 -13.49 25.70
CA ALA A 268 -2.78 -14.11 24.76
C ALA A 268 -4.15 -13.40 24.70
N GLU A 269 -4.54 -12.62 25.71
CA GLU A 269 -5.73 -11.76 25.64
C GLU A 269 -5.57 -10.67 24.58
N ASP A 270 -4.38 -10.11 24.38
CA ASP A 270 -4.09 -9.14 23.33
C ASP A 270 -4.28 -9.73 21.94
N LEU A 271 -3.87 -10.98 21.74
CA LEU A 271 -4.07 -11.67 20.47
C LEU A 271 -5.55 -12.01 20.22
N LEU A 272 -6.30 -12.35 21.27
CA LEU A 272 -7.75 -12.55 21.17
C LEU A 272 -8.50 -11.24 20.92
N ASP A 273 -8.09 -10.14 21.55
CA ASP A 273 -8.63 -8.82 21.32
C ASP A 273 -8.28 -8.34 19.91
N LEU A 274 -7.05 -8.54 19.46
CA LEU A 274 -6.67 -8.31 18.06
C LEU A 274 -7.58 -9.11 17.15
N PHE A 275 -7.72 -10.42 17.39
CA PHE A 275 -8.56 -11.26 16.57
C PHE A 275 -9.96 -10.66 16.53
N ARG A 276 -10.64 -10.44 17.66
CA ARG A 276 -11.99 -9.83 17.70
C ARG A 276 -12.08 -8.50 16.95
N GLN A 277 -11.10 -7.62 17.12
CA GLN A 277 -11.09 -6.26 16.55
C GLN A 277 -10.73 -6.23 15.05
N THR A 278 -10.00 -7.22 14.55
CA THR A 278 -9.46 -7.25 13.18
C THR A 278 -10.06 -8.38 12.34
N LEU A 279 -9.85 -9.64 12.73
CA LEU A 279 -10.22 -10.83 11.93
C LEU A 279 -11.59 -11.42 12.32
N GLY A 280 -11.95 -11.35 13.60
CA GLY A 280 -13.21 -11.84 14.16
C GLY A 280 -14.43 -11.13 13.59
N MET A 281 -14.24 -9.96 12.99
CA MET A 281 -15.27 -9.26 12.22
C MET A 281 -15.83 -10.10 11.05
N PHE A 282 -15.06 -11.03 10.49
CA PHE A 282 -15.53 -11.96 9.45
C PHE A 282 -16.49 -13.04 9.97
N ILE A 283 -16.62 -13.19 11.28
CA ILE A 283 -17.60 -14.07 11.93
C ILE A 283 -18.95 -13.33 12.09
N HIS A 284 -18.95 -11.99 12.06
CA HIS A 284 -20.18 -11.21 12.22
C HIS A 284 -21.12 -11.35 11.01
N ARG A 285 -22.42 -11.16 11.27
CA ARG A 285 -23.48 -11.11 10.25
C ARG A 285 -23.23 -10.04 9.19
N VAL A 286 -22.40 -9.04 9.49
CA VAL A 286 -22.07 -7.93 8.59
C VAL A 286 -21.36 -8.41 7.31
N LYS A 287 -20.75 -9.61 7.32
CA LYS A 287 -20.12 -10.21 6.12
C LYS A 287 -21.07 -10.35 4.93
N ARG A 288 -22.39 -10.47 5.18
CA ARG A 288 -23.41 -10.58 4.13
C ARG A 288 -23.54 -9.32 3.27
N TYR A 289 -23.04 -8.19 3.76
CA TYR A 289 -23.02 -6.91 3.04
C TYR A 289 -21.75 -6.73 2.20
N VAL A 290 -20.78 -7.63 2.32
CA VAL A 290 -19.56 -7.60 1.52
C VAL A 290 -19.84 -8.19 0.14
N ARG A 291 -19.73 -7.34 -0.89
CA ARG A 291 -19.87 -7.61 -2.31
C ARG A 291 -18.48 -7.52 -2.96
N LEU A 292 -17.74 -8.62 -2.95
CA LEU A 292 -16.47 -8.77 -3.68
C LEU A 292 -16.63 -9.76 -4.84
N SER A 293 -15.94 -9.49 -5.95
CA SER A 293 -15.86 -10.44 -7.06
C SER A 293 -15.04 -11.68 -6.67
N SER A 294 -15.26 -12.79 -7.37
CA SER A 294 -14.49 -14.04 -7.22
C SER A 294 -12.98 -13.84 -7.39
N GLU A 295 -12.58 -12.99 -8.35
CA GLU A 295 -11.18 -12.62 -8.56
C GLU A 295 -10.60 -11.84 -7.37
N GLN A 296 -11.32 -10.82 -6.89
CA GLN A 296 -10.90 -10.02 -5.73
C GLN A 296 -10.71 -10.89 -4.49
N LYS A 297 -11.65 -11.80 -4.27
CA LYS A 297 -11.68 -12.81 -3.21
C LYS A 297 -10.44 -13.71 -3.23
N GLN A 298 -10.07 -14.27 -4.37
CA GLN A 298 -8.87 -15.08 -4.52
C GLN A 298 -7.58 -14.28 -4.25
N LEU A 299 -7.51 -13.06 -4.79
CA LEU A 299 -6.36 -12.17 -4.61
C LEU A 299 -6.14 -11.83 -3.14
N MET A 300 -7.21 -11.55 -2.39
CA MET A 300 -7.09 -11.20 -0.97
C MET A 300 -6.81 -12.40 -0.06
N ALA A 301 -7.20 -13.63 -0.45
CA ALA A 301 -7.07 -14.81 0.40
C ALA A 301 -5.60 -15.12 0.72
N HIS A 302 -4.72 -14.99 -0.27
CA HIS A 302 -3.28 -15.15 -0.06
C HIS A 302 -2.72 -14.18 0.99
N GLU A 303 -3.07 -12.88 0.88
CA GLU A 303 -2.57 -11.85 1.79
C GLU A 303 -3.19 -11.95 3.19
N ALA A 304 -4.46 -12.36 3.28
CA ALA A 304 -5.13 -12.67 4.52
C ALA A 304 -4.47 -13.84 5.28
N LEU A 305 -4.08 -14.91 4.56
CA LEU A 305 -3.35 -16.04 5.13
C LEU A 305 -1.94 -15.65 5.57
N ASN A 306 -1.26 -14.77 4.81
CA ASN A 306 0.05 -14.26 5.21
C ASN A 306 -0.05 -13.47 6.53
N LEU A 307 -1.04 -12.59 6.68
CA LEU A 307 -1.32 -11.91 7.95
C LEU A 307 -1.55 -12.91 9.07
N LEU A 308 -2.45 -13.90 8.87
CA LEU A 308 -2.76 -14.90 9.89
C LEU A 308 -1.49 -15.65 10.32
N ARG A 309 -0.68 -16.12 9.36
CA ARG A 309 0.57 -16.84 9.65
C ARG A 309 1.53 -16.00 10.48
N GLU A 310 1.72 -14.72 10.14
CA GLU A 310 2.60 -13.83 10.91
C GLU A 310 2.07 -13.65 12.34
N LEU A 311 0.76 -13.51 12.53
CA LEU A 311 0.15 -13.44 13.86
C LEU A 311 0.30 -14.76 14.64
N GLU A 312 0.26 -15.91 13.98
CA GLU A 312 0.50 -17.22 14.61
C GLU A 312 1.93 -17.36 15.13
N THR A 313 2.93 -16.80 14.43
CA THR A 313 4.32 -16.80 14.94
C THR A 313 4.48 -15.98 16.22
N LEU A 314 3.60 -15.01 16.48
CA LEU A 314 3.55 -14.29 17.75
C LEU A 314 2.88 -15.11 18.86
N HIS A 315 2.02 -16.07 18.50
CA HIS A 315 1.20 -16.83 19.44
C HIS A 315 1.90 -18.06 20.01
N THR A 316 2.86 -18.66 19.31
CA THR A 316 3.58 -19.89 19.71
C THR A 316 4.42 -19.75 21.00
N VAL A 317 4.34 -18.61 21.69
CA VAL A 317 5.27 -18.27 22.78
C VAL A 317 4.77 -18.61 24.19
N ASN A 318 3.48 -18.72 24.58
CA ASN A 318 3.23 -18.84 26.05
C ASN A 318 1.87 -19.32 26.67
N ASP A 319 0.91 -20.02 26.04
CA ASP A 319 -0.25 -20.53 26.82
C ASP A 319 -1.12 -21.62 26.13
N ILE A 320 -1.36 -22.76 26.78
CA ILE A 320 -2.09 -23.93 26.23
C ILE A 320 -3.61 -23.70 26.17
N GLU A 321 -4.23 -23.14 27.21
CA GLU A 321 -5.70 -23.02 27.26
C GLU A 321 -6.22 -21.89 26.37
N ARG A 322 -5.39 -20.85 26.19
CA ARG A 322 -5.70 -19.69 25.35
C ARG A 322 -5.43 -19.97 23.86
N SER A 323 -4.64 -21.00 23.54
CA SER A 323 -4.49 -21.56 22.19
C SER A 323 -5.84 -21.95 21.59
N ARG A 324 -6.75 -22.55 22.38
CA ARG A 324 -8.03 -23.05 21.88
C ARG A 324 -8.94 -21.96 21.30
N ARG A 325 -9.01 -20.78 21.94
CA ARG A 325 -9.86 -19.67 21.44
C ARG A 325 -9.28 -19.03 20.19
N TRP A 326 -7.96 -18.90 20.13
CA TRP A 326 -7.25 -18.46 18.93
C TRP A 326 -7.46 -19.45 17.78
N GLU A 327 -7.27 -20.74 18.04
CA GLU A 327 -7.48 -21.83 17.07
C GLU A 327 -8.89 -21.82 16.49
N VAL A 328 -9.93 -21.66 17.32
CA VAL A 328 -11.31 -21.55 16.85
C VAL A 328 -11.49 -20.33 15.96
N GLY A 329 -10.98 -19.16 16.36
CA GLY A 329 -11.05 -17.95 15.55
C GLY A 329 -10.31 -18.10 14.21
N ALA A 330 -9.07 -18.56 14.26
CA ALA A 330 -8.24 -18.80 13.09
C ALA A 330 -8.86 -19.84 12.16
N ALA A 331 -9.46 -20.91 12.69
CA ALA A 331 -10.19 -21.92 11.92
C ALA A 331 -11.42 -21.31 11.24
N LEU A 332 -12.23 -20.51 11.94
CA LEU A 332 -13.37 -19.82 11.34
C LEU A 332 -12.95 -18.84 10.23
N PHE A 333 -11.83 -18.13 10.41
CA PHE A 333 -11.29 -17.24 9.40
C PHE A 333 -10.79 -18.01 8.17
N ARG A 334 -10.08 -19.13 8.37
CA ARG A 334 -9.66 -20.04 7.29
C ARG A 334 -10.86 -20.63 6.56
N GLN A 335 -11.88 -21.07 7.29
CA GLN A 335 -13.12 -21.58 6.68
C GLN A 335 -13.78 -20.52 5.82
N TRP A 336 -13.86 -19.28 6.31
CA TRP A 336 -14.39 -18.18 5.52
C TRP A 336 -13.58 -17.95 4.24
N LEU A 337 -12.25 -18.01 4.30
CA LEU A 337 -11.39 -17.93 3.12
C LEU A 337 -11.62 -19.10 2.15
N ALA A 338 -11.82 -20.32 2.66
CA ALA A 338 -12.12 -21.49 1.84
C ALA A 338 -13.50 -21.39 1.17
N ASP A 339 -14.52 -20.89 1.88
CA ASP A 339 -15.86 -20.63 1.33
C ASP A 339 -15.80 -19.56 0.22
N VAL A 340 -14.92 -18.58 0.41
CA VAL A 340 -14.65 -17.50 -0.55
C VAL A 340 -14.00 -18.05 -1.83
N GLU A 341 -13.08 -19.01 -1.70
CA GLU A 341 -12.45 -19.69 -2.83
C GLU A 341 -13.38 -20.68 -3.54
N SER A 342 -14.24 -21.40 -2.80
CA SER A 342 -15.15 -22.40 -3.38
C SER A 342 -16.30 -21.76 -4.17
N ALA A 343 -16.85 -20.63 -3.69
CA ALA A 343 -17.87 -19.87 -4.41
C ALA A 343 -17.36 -19.17 -5.69
N SER A 344 -16.05 -19.26 -5.96
CA SER A 344 -15.39 -18.65 -7.12
C SER A 344 -15.18 -19.61 -8.28
N LYS A 345 -15.43 -20.91 -8.07
CA LYS A 345 -15.43 -21.96 -9.10
C LYS A 345 -16.86 -22.21 -9.55
#